data_AF-A0A3M1GUK6-F1
#
_entry.id   AF-A0A3M1GUK6-F1
#
_cell.length_a   1.000
_cell.length_b   1.000
_cell.length_c   1.000
_cell.angle_alpha   90.00
_cell.angle_beta   90.00
_cell.angle_gamma   90.00
#
_symmetry.space_group_name_H-M   'P 1'
#
loop_
_entity.id
_entity.type
_entity.pdbx_description
1 polymer ?
#
loop_
_entity_poly.entity_id
_entity_poly.type
_entity_poly.pdbx_seq_one_letter_code
_entity_poly.pdbx_strand_id
1 'polypeptide(L)'
;MQGPVRWRRSVGRCAVAGALSLLVACGGGGGGGGGSSSASSSSGAGSGASNFTGTDVTPPALTADPATGPGAMLTGPGPVRLRGTIVDAESGPDQVTVNGSPATISGSQWEVQLPLAPGTAYIEVVGRDVAGNESRLGYSVIYADRLLDATQPVADAAMVRLAASGFATLSQAASAAFNSASLAQNQIGKQVQFTLFGQQQTATLRQASYGQATISLSPSATGFHASVSIPDPRVVVDTSAFGNGVTLEADRADVDTTVFVDLPPGGGYSALVQSVSVTLVNPRSNNVFITLAIQTQLIESAVEDMIRRELPGAITSGLQQLFAAHGFQVLGTTLTATIEPTALRYSAAAFEAVFDANLTSAATGSARQPNGAPAGSFTRRSSSGSSLPVVVNDTHDVYLWLSEDAVDRALYAVWESGLLDLTIDRAFLQQLGLPQLPVNVLDGRILALFFPQLSAMLPPSGPVPIALRLQPALPPTLLLQPASAAAGFDAAFGELRLAVAMDFGTGYTDVLALDVHARLDATAAVRNQALQLQLGNQLQLHYRIGSNPFGFNPPDISRFINTALPQLGNLLNAVIPPLPIPALPAVYGVQPHNLDLRTDGAAGDYLNLRADL
;
A
#
# COMPACT_ATOMS: atom_id res chain seq x y z
N MET A 1 -12.24 -50.02 -30.75
CA MET A 1 -11.07 -49.21 -30.34
C MET A 1 -11.47 -47.75 -30.37
N GLN A 2 -12.06 -47.30 -29.27
CA GLN A 2 -12.44 -45.91 -28.98
C GLN A 2 -11.97 -45.69 -27.53
N GLY A 3 -11.22 -44.62 -27.28
CA GLY A 3 -10.85 -44.19 -25.94
C GLY A 3 -11.19 -42.72 -25.79
N PRO A 4 -12.02 -42.31 -24.82
CA PRO A 4 -12.32 -40.91 -24.59
C PRO A 4 -11.34 -40.33 -23.57
N VAL A 5 -10.71 -39.21 -23.92
CA VAL A 5 -10.00 -38.38 -22.93
C VAL A 5 -11.02 -37.43 -22.33
N ARG A 6 -11.45 -37.73 -21.10
CA ARG A 6 -12.11 -36.80 -20.18
C ARG A 6 -11.09 -36.24 -19.19
N TRP A 7 -11.43 -35.05 -18.68
CA TRP A 7 -10.97 -34.34 -17.47
C TRP A 7 -10.10 -33.10 -17.70
N ARG A 8 -10.71 -31.92 -17.43
CA ARG A 8 -10.38 -31.03 -16.29
C ARG A 8 -11.64 -30.19 -15.99
N ARG A 9 -12.48 -30.60 -15.03
CA ARG A 9 -12.54 -30.10 -13.64
C ARG A 9 -12.56 -28.58 -13.53
N SER A 10 -13.79 -28.07 -13.43
CA SER A 10 -14.17 -26.84 -12.74
C SER A 10 -13.70 -26.87 -11.27
N VAL A 11 -12.72 -26.04 -10.95
CA VAL A 11 -12.26 -25.69 -9.58
C VAL A 11 -11.67 -24.27 -9.73
N GLY A 12 -11.99 -23.24 -8.96
CA GLY A 12 -12.96 -23.07 -7.89
C GLY A 12 -13.22 -21.57 -7.75
N ARG A 13 -14.43 -21.21 -7.28
CA ARG A 13 -14.67 -19.91 -6.66
C ARG A 13 -13.91 -19.93 -5.33
N CYS A 14 -12.82 -19.18 -5.24
CA CYS A 14 -12.10 -18.73 -4.03
C CYS A 14 -10.64 -18.45 -4.42
N ALA A 15 -10.34 -17.23 -4.86
CA ALA A 15 -8.97 -16.67 -4.91
C ALA A 15 -9.05 -15.28 -5.57
N VAL A 16 -9.43 -14.24 -4.83
CA VAL A 16 -9.30 -12.85 -5.30
C VAL A 16 -9.03 -11.99 -4.08
N ALA A 17 -7.77 -11.66 -3.84
CA ALA A 17 -7.34 -10.83 -2.72
C ALA A 17 -5.92 -10.36 -2.93
N GLY A 18 -5.75 -9.09 -3.26
CA GLY A 18 -4.54 -8.36 -2.90
C GLY A 18 -3.85 -7.72 -4.07
N ALA A 19 -3.96 -6.40 -4.15
CA ALA A 19 -2.91 -5.39 -4.06
C ALA A 19 -3.64 -4.15 -3.66
N LEU A 20 -3.19 -3.58 -2.54
CA LEU A 20 -3.91 -2.60 -1.73
C LEU A 20 -5.00 -3.20 -0.87
N SER A 21 -4.60 -3.82 0.21
CA SER A 21 -5.28 -3.54 1.47
C SER A 21 -4.45 -2.59 2.32
N LEU A 22 -3.92 -1.60 1.61
CA LEU A 22 -2.83 -0.76 2.05
C LEU A 22 -2.76 0.53 1.21
N LEU A 23 -3.90 1.08 0.78
CA LEU A 23 -4.07 2.46 0.27
C LEU A 23 -5.57 2.76 0.00
N VAL A 24 -6.05 3.99 0.22
CA VAL A 24 -6.55 4.92 -0.84
C VAL A 24 -7.57 6.00 -0.41
N ALA A 25 -7.30 7.20 -0.94
CA ALA A 25 -8.02 8.43 -1.36
C ALA A 25 -9.03 9.36 -0.57
N CYS A 26 -9.12 10.71 -0.88
CA CYS A 26 -9.23 12.06 -0.14
C CYS A 26 -10.52 12.76 0.21
N GLY A 27 -10.55 13.38 1.40
CA GLY A 27 -11.59 14.26 1.90
C GLY A 27 -11.70 15.60 1.17
N GLY A 28 -12.37 16.56 1.79
CA GLY A 28 -12.49 17.89 1.21
C GLY A 28 -13.09 18.96 2.12
N GLY A 29 -12.65 20.18 1.84
CA GLY A 29 -13.21 21.48 2.24
C GLY A 29 -12.10 22.53 2.25
N GLY A 30 -12.11 23.66 1.54
CA GLY A 30 -13.07 24.33 0.66
C GLY A 30 -12.71 25.83 0.64
N GLY A 31 -12.87 26.53 -0.49
CA GLY A 31 -12.73 27.99 -0.55
C GLY A 31 -12.59 28.55 -1.97
N GLY A 32 -13.54 29.41 -2.38
CA GLY A 32 -13.63 29.98 -3.73
C GLY A 32 -13.50 31.51 -3.80
N GLY A 33 -13.56 32.01 -5.04
CA GLY A 33 -13.63 33.42 -5.47
C GLY A 33 -13.05 33.51 -6.89
N GLY A 34 -13.64 34.09 -7.93
CA GLY A 34 -14.64 35.14 -8.03
C GLY A 34 -13.98 36.39 -8.64
N GLY A 35 -13.97 36.52 -9.97
CA GLY A 35 -13.33 37.66 -10.66
C GLY A 35 -13.82 37.86 -12.09
N SER A 36 -14.54 38.97 -12.31
CA SER A 36 -15.20 39.45 -13.52
C SER A 36 -14.24 40.04 -14.57
N SER A 37 -14.51 39.80 -15.86
CA SER A 37 -13.82 40.44 -16.99
C SER A 37 -14.55 41.69 -17.49
N SER A 38 -13.86 42.83 -17.47
CA SER A 38 -14.30 44.11 -18.06
C SER A 38 -13.59 44.34 -19.40
N ALA A 39 -14.36 44.56 -20.46
CA ALA A 39 -13.87 44.99 -21.77
C ALA A 39 -13.67 46.52 -21.79
N SER A 40 -12.49 46.97 -22.21
CA SER A 40 -12.20 48.38 -22.49
C SER A 40 -11.57 48.51 -23.87
N SER A 41 -12.32 49.11 -24.80
CA SER A 41 -11.85 49.52 -26.12
C SER A 41 -11.20 50.90 -26.05
N SER A 42 -9.98 51.06 -26.56
CA SER A 42 -9.39 52.35 -26.86
C SER A 42 -8.77 52.35 -28.25
N SER A 43 -9.33 53.18 -29.12
CA SER A 43 -8.82 53.55 -30.44
C SER A 43 -7.68 54.57 -30.31
N GLY A 44 -6.55 54.33 -30.97
CA GLY A 44 -5.46 55.29 -31.13
C GLY A 44 -4.77 55.08 -32.47
N ALA A 45 -4.82 56.09 -33.33
CA ALA A 45 -4.38 56.04 -34.72
C ALA A 45 -2.90 56.45 -34.90
N GLY A 46 -2.27 55.85 -35.92
CA GLY A 46 -1.30 56.52 -36.78
C GLY A 46 0.17 56.18 -36.56
N SER A 47 0.71 55.27 -37.37
CA SER A 47 2.01 55.46 -38.03
C SER A 47 2.19 54.47 -39.20
N GLY A 48 2.86 54.92 -40.26
CA GLY A 48 2.82 54.35 -41.62
C GLY A 48 3.21 52.88 -41.75
N ALA A 49 2.30 52.10 -42.34
CA ALA A 49 2.49 50.69 -42.65
C ALA A 49 3.11 50.53 -44.06
N SER A 50 4.29 49.91 -44.11
CA SER A 50 4.69 49.09 -45.24
C SER A 50 3.72 47.89 -45.30
N ASN A 51 2.97 47.76 -46.39
CA ASN A 51 2.02 46.68 -46.64
C ASN A 51 2.72 45.30 -46.65
N PHE A 52 2.71 44.61 -45.51
CA PHE A 52 2.72 43.15 -45.45
C PHE A 52 1.24 42.71 -45.41
N THR A 53 0.70 42.25 -46.54
CA THR A 53 -0.72 41.84 -46.68
C THR A 53 -0.97 40.36 -46.39
N GLY A 54 -0.09 39.70 -45.65
CA GLY A 54 -0.36 38.38 -45.08
C GLY A 54 -0.56 38.52 -43.57
N THR A 55 -1.79 38.36 -43.09
CA THR A 55 -2.02 38.14 -41.66
C THR A 55 -1.67 36.68 -41.39
N ASP A 56 -0.60 36.46 -40.65
CA ASP A 56 -0.25 35.12 -40.16
C ASP A 56 -1.40 34.62 -39.25
N VAL A 57 -1.93 33.44 -39.59
CA VAL A 57 -3.03 32.76 -38.89
C VAL A 57 -2.59 31.38 -38.38
N THR A 58 -1.32 31.03 -38.53
CA THR A 58 -0.77 29.72 -38.20
C THR A 58 -0.25 29.76 -36.77
N PRO A 59 -0.82 28.98 -35.82
CA PRO A 59 -0.29 28.96 -34.46
C PRO A 59 1.14 28.38 -34.38
N PRO A 60 1.96 28.83 -33.40
CA PRO A 60 3.31 28.30 -33.23
C PRO A 60 3.30 26.82 -32.85
N ALA A 61 4.27 26.03 -33.32
CA ALA A 61 4.44 24.65 -32.92
C ALA A 61 5.24 24.56 -31.60
N LEU A 62 4.68 23.87 -30.59
CA LEU A 62 5.31 23.64 -29.29
C LEU A 62 5.77 22.20 -29.11
N THR A 63 6.93 22.02 -28.49
CA THR A 63 7.37 20.72 -27.96
C THR A 63 7.93 20.89 -26.54
N ALA A 64 7.97 19.79 -25.78
CA ALA A 64 8.68 19.69 -24.51
C ALA A 64 9.88 18.75 -24.66
N ASP A 65 10.97 19.04 -23.96
CA ASP A 65 12.14 18.17 -23.86
C ASP A 65 11.71 16.83 -23.23
N PRO A 66 11.98 15.67 -23.84
CA PRO A 66 11.61 14.37 -23.28
C PRO A 66 12.09 14.13 -21.85
N ALA A 67 13.24 14.70 -21.45
CA ALA A 67 13.76 14.56 -20.09
C ALA A 67 12.91 15.29 -19.03
N THR A 68 12.10 16.27 -19.46
CA THR A 68 11.21 17.07 -18.60
C THR A 68 9.78 17.11 -19.11
N GLY A 69 9.45 16.24 -20.05
CA GLY A 69 8.24 16.29 -20.87
C GLY A 69 7.19 15.27 -20.40
N PRO A 70 6.26 14.88 -21.30
CA PRO A 70 5.21 13.92 -20.97
C PRO A 70 5.77 12.62 -20.39
N GLY A 71 5.24 12.19 -19.25
CA GLY A 71 5.66 10.96 -18.59
C GLY A 71 7.00 11.05 -17.83
N ALA A 72 7.61 12.24 -17.71
CA ALA A 72 8.86 12.36 -16.97
C ALA A 72 8.66 12.20 -15.46
N MET A 73 9.59 11.49 -14.81
CA MET A 73 9.75 11.50 -13.36
C MET A 73 10.96 12.36 -12.99
N LEU A 74 10.70 13.43 -12.24
CA LEU A 74 11.64 14.50 -11.94
C LEU A 74 12.09 14.39 -10.49
N THR A 75 13.37 14.69 -10.23
CA THR A 75 13.95 14.68 -8.89
C THR A 75 14.83 15.88 -8.61
N GLY A 76 15.09 16.13 -7.33
CA GLY A 76 16.07 17.10 -6.85
C GLY A 76 15.44 18.25 -6.07
N PRO A 77 16.24 18.96 -5.25
CA PRO A 77 15.73 20.04 -4.40
C PRO A 77 15.45 21.31 -5.23
N GLY A 78 14.24 21.87 -5.09
CA GLY A 78 13.93 23.22 -5.59
C GLY A 78 13.20 23.25 -6.94
N PRO A 79 13.11 24.44 -7.57
CA PRO A 79 12.30 24.60 -8.78
C PRO A 79 12.86 23.75 -9.92
N VAL A 80 11.98 23.02 -10.58
CA VAL A 80 12.33 22.16 -11.70
C VAL A 80 12.55 23.04 -12.93
N ARG A 81 13.68 22.83 -13.60
CA ARG A 81 13.98 23.45 -14.89
C ARG A 81 13.27 22.67 -16.01
N LEU A 82 12.20 23.23 -16.57
CA LEU A 82 11.47 22.67 -17.71
C LEU A 82 11.96 23.32 -19.02
N ARG A 83 12.06 22.54 -20.09
CA ARG A 83 12.53 23.02 -21.40
C ARG A 83 11.71 22.46 -22.56
N GLY A 84 11.84 23.09 -23.71
CA GLY A 84 11.31 22.59 -24.97
C GLY A 84 11.62 23.52 -26.15
N THR A 85 10.84 23.38 -27.23
CA THR A 85 10.94 24.27 -28.39
C THR A 85 9.64 24.97 -28.72
N ILE A 86 9.77 26.16 -29.30
CA ILE A 86 8.70 26.90 -29.96
C ILE A 86 9.20 27.28 -31.36
N VAL A 87 8.42 26.95 -32.39
CA VAL A 87 8.74 27.27 -33.78
C VAL A 87 7.53 27.89 -34.44
N ASP A 88 7.72 29.10 -34.96
CA ASP A 88 6.80 29.71 -35.91
C ASP A 88 7.59 30.22 -37.11
N ALA A 89 7.13 29.91 -38.32
CA ALA A 89 7.85 30.19 -39.55
C ALA A 89 7.42 31.51 -40.21
N GLU A 90 6.26 32.05 -39.85
CA GLU A 90 5.64 33.20 -40.52
C GLU A 90 5.92 34.50 -39.77
N SER A 91 5.56 34.58 -38.48
CA SER A 91 5.75 35.76 -37.63
C SER A 91 6.79 35.60 -36.52
N GLY A 92 7.16 34.36 -36.18
CA GLY A 92 8.13 34.02 -35.16
C GLY A 92 7.53 33.98 -33.74
N PRO A 93 8.22 33.34 -32.77
CA PRO A 93 7.72 33.24 -31.40
C PRO A 93 7.78 34.59 -30.66
N ASP A 94 6.73 34.93 -29.92
CA ASP A 94 6.64 36.13 -29.07
C ASP A 94 6.75 35.76 -27.58
N GLN A 95 5.90 34.84 -27.12
CA GLN A 95 5.80 34.50 -25.70
C GLN A 95 5.62 32.99 -25.48
N VAL A 96 6.22 32.48 -24.40
CA VAL A 96 5.91 31.17 -23.84
C VAL A 96 5.61 31.34 -22.35
N THR A 97 4.52 30.74 -21.88
CA THR A 97 4.22 30.62 -20.45
C THR A 97 4.03 29.16 -20.08
N VAL A 98 4.39 28.79 -18.85
CA VAL A 98 4.24 27.45 -18.30
C VAL A 98 3.54 27.56 -16.96
N ASN A 99 2.32 27.02 -16.86
CA ASN A 99 1.42 27.23 -15.73
C ASN A 99 1.29 28.74 -15.37
N GLY A 100 1.23 29.60 -16.40
CA GLY A 100 1.19 31.05 -16.27
C GLY A 100 2.53 31.75 -15.95
N SER A 101 3.58 31.00 -15.61
CA SER A 101 4.92 31.57 -15.38
C SER A 101 5.62 31.84 -16.71
N PRO A 102 6.18 33.04 -16.94
CA PRO A 102 6.86 33.35 -18.20
C PRO A 102 8.14 32.52 -18.36
N ALA A 103 8.30 31.90 -19.53
CA ALA A 103 9.52 31.20 -19.91
C ALA A 103 10.47 32.16 -20.66
N THR A 104 11.78 31.93 -20.52
CA THR A 104 12.81 32.61 -21.31
C THR A 104 12.93 31.94 -22.67
N ILE A 105 12.82 32.71 -23.75
CA ILE A 105 13.01 32.22 -25.13
C ILE A 105 14.41 32.61 -25.61
N SER A 106 15.18 31.64 -26.10
CA SER A 106 16.50 31.81 -26.70
C SER A 106 16.55 31.08 -28.04
N GLY A 107 16.39 31.82 -29.14
CA GLY A 107 16.16 31.22 -30.46
C GLY A 107 14.82 30.47 -30.49
N SER A 108 14.85 29.18 -30.83
CA SER A 108 13.66 28.31 -30.81
C SER A 108 13.49 27.54 -29.51
N GLN A 109 14.35 27.74 -28.51
CA GLN A 109 14.27 27.04 -27.22
C GLN A 109 13.56 27.91 -26.19
N TRP A 110 12.71 27.30 -25.38
CA TRP A 110 12.14 27.93 -24.20
C TRP A 110 12.57 27.21 -22.93
N GLU A 111 12.65 27.95 -21.83
CA GLU A 111 13.02 27.44 -20.51
C GLU A 111 12.31 28.18 -19.38
N VAL A 112 11.87 27.44 -18.36
CA VAL A 112 11.31 28.00 -17.12
C VAL A 112 11.82 27.23 -15.90
N GLN A 113 11.95 27.92 -14.76
CA GLN A 113 12.10 27.28 -13.45
C GLN A 113 10.75 27.31 -12.74
N LEU A 114 10.16 26.14 -12.51
CA LEU A 114 8.83 26.00 -11.93
C LEU A 114 8.91 25.30 -10.57
N PRO A 115 8.47 25.92 -9.46
CA PRO A 115 8.34 25.22 -8.19
C PRO A 115 7.21 24.18 -8.28
N LEU A 116 7.57 22.90 -8.22
CA LEU A 116 6.61 21.80 -8.18
C LEU A 116 6.48 21.26 -6.75
N ALA A 117 5.27 20.90 -6.35
CA ALA A 117 5.05 20.12 -5.14
C ALA A 117 5.30 18.63 -5.45
N PRO A 118 5.84 17.84 -4.50
CA PRO A 118 5.98 16.40 -4.68
C PRO A 118 4.64 15.73 -5.02
N GLY A 119 4.67 14.74 -5.91
CA GLY A 119 3.50 14.07 -6.48
C GLY A 119 3.34 14.36 -7.97
N THR A 120 2.16 14.04 -8.48
CA THR A 120 1.84 14.30 -9.90
C THR A 120 1.49 15.77 -10.13
N ALA A 121 2.09 16.38 -11.15
CA ALA A 121 1.78 17.72 -11.62
C ALA A 121 1.30 17.72 -13.09
N TYR A 122 0.32 18.57 -13.39
CA TYR A 122 -0.06 18.92 -14.75
C TYR A 122 0.69 20.20 -15.19
N ILE A 123 1.28 20.13 -16.37
CA ILE A 123 2.05 21.21 -16.99
C ILE A 123 1.32 21.68 -18.24
N GLU A 124 0.84 22.91 -18.22
CA GLU A 124 0.29 23.60 -19.38
C GLU A 124 1.31 24.61 -19.91
N VAL A 125 1.78 24.38 -21.14
CA VAL A 125 2.62 25.30 -21.90
C VAL A 125 1.74 26.03 -22.91
N VAL A 126 1.76 27.35 -22.87
CA VAL A 126 1.05 28.22 -23.83
C VAL A 126 2.08 29.03 -24.60
N GLY A 127 2.08 28.88 -25.93
CA GLY A 127 2.98 29.57 -26.85
C GLY A 127 2.20 30.53 -27.71
N ARG A 128 2.74 31.74 -27.88
CA ARG A 128 2.18 32.79 -28.71
C ARG A 128 3.20 33.29 -29.72
N ASP A 129 2.77 33.53 -30.95
CA ASP A 129 3.57 34.17 -31.99
C ASP A 129 3.37 35.70 -32.01
N VAL A 130 4.12 36.40 -32.85
CA VAL A 130 4.05 37.87 -32.99
C VAL A 130 2.71 38.32 -33.62
N ALA A 131 2.06 37.46 -34.39
CA ALA A 131 0.73 37.72 -34.95
C ALA A 131 -0.41 37.55 -33.93
N GLY A 132 -0.13 36.98 -32.77
CA GLY A 132 -1.05 36.77 -31.66
C GLY A 132 -1.78 35.42 -31.68
N ASN A 133 -1.43 34.50 -32.59
CA ASN A 133 -1.95 33.14 -32.60
C ASN A 133 -1.36 32.34 -31.43
N GLU A 134 -2.13 31.38 -30.93
CA GLU A 134 -1.81 30.65 -29.70
C GLU A 134 -1.85 29.14 -29.93
N SER A 135 -0.90 28.43 -29.34
CA SER A 135 -0.93 26.97 -29.20
C SER A 135 -0.75 26.55 -27.75
N ARG A 136 -1.29 25.37 -27.41
CA ARG A 136 -1.26 24.80 -26.07
C ARG A 136 -0.70 23.39 -26.09
N LEU A 137 0.16 23.09 -25.13
CA LEU A 137 0.71 21.76 -24.89
C LEU A 137 0.49 21.42 -23.41
N GLY A 138 -0.37 20.44 -23.16
CA GLY A 138 -0.62 19.87 -21.83
C GLY A 138 0.03 18.51 -21.68
N TYR A 139 0.68 18.26 -20.54
CA TYR A 139 1.23 16.95 -20.17
C TYR A 139 1.42 16.84 -18.66
N SER A 140 1.80 15.66 -18.20
CA SER A 140 2.03 15.44 -16.77
C SER A 140 3.38 14.85 -16.48
N VAL A 141 3.84 15.17 -15.27
CA VAL A 141 5.11 14.74 -14.69
C VAL A 141 4.86 14.28 -13.27
N ILE A 142 5.71 13.41 -12.76
CA ILE A 142 5.79 13.12 -11.32
C ILE A 142 7.03 13.82 -10.79
N TYR A 143 6.88 14.67 -9.78
CA TYR A 143 8.01 15.27 -9.08
C TYR A 143 8.18 14.62 -7.71
N ALA A 144 9.40 14.30 -7.32
CA ALA A 144 9.69 13.70 -6.02
C ALA A 144 11.08 14.10 -5.53
N ASP A 145 11.33 13.88 -4.25
CA ASP A 145 12.66 14.15 -3.67
C ASP A 145 13.69 13.16 -4.20
N ARG A 146 13.30 11.89 -4.31
CA ARG A 146 14.15 10.80 -4.75
C ARG A 146 13.36 9.72 -5.51
N LEU A 147 13.99 9.14 -6.53
CA LEU A 147 13.56 7.90 -7.17
C LEU A 147 14.18 6.70 -6.44
N LEU A 148 13.37 5.67 -6.26
CA LEU A 148 13.76 4.40 -5.68
C LEU A 148 13.58 3.31 -6.72
N ASP A 149 14.58 2.47 -6.93
CA ASP A 149 14.45 1.29 -7.79
C ASP A 149 13.32 0.35 -7.31
N ALA A 150 12.70 -0.38 -8.24
CA ALA A 150 11.63 -1.34 -7.95
C ALA A 150 12.04 -2.40 -6.90
N THR A 151 13.33 -2.71 -6.80
CA THR A 151 13.89 -3.67 -5.84
C THR A 151 14.23 -3.06 -4.48
N GLN A 152 14.39 -1.74 -4.39
CA GLN A 152 14.73 -1.06 -3.14
C GLN A 152 13.49 -0.91 -2.25
N PRO A 153 13.59 -1.26 -0.95
CA PRO A 153 12.51 -1.00 -0.02
C PRO A 153 12.35 0.50 0.24
N VAL A 154 11.13 0.88 0.58
CA VAL A 154 10.80 2.18 1.15
C VAL A 154 11.21 2.16 2.62
N ALA A 155 12.00 3.14 3.04
CA ALA A 155 12.43 3.27 4.43
C ALA A 155 11.27 3.76 5.32
N ASP A 156 11.17 3.24 6.54
CA ASP A 156 10.10 3.58 7.50
C ASP A 156 8.70 3.51 6.85
N ALA A 157 8.52 2.50 5.99
CA ALA A 157 7.32 2.29 5.19
C ALA A 157 6.09 1.97 6.03
N ALA A 158 6.29 1.26 7.14
CA ALA A 158 5.21 0.89 8.03
C ALA A 158 5.65 0.92 9.50
N MET A 159 4.68 1.08 10.38
CA MET A 159 4.85 0.89 11.81
C MET A 159 3.70 0.07 12.35
N VAL A 160 3.98 -0.91 13.18
CA VAL A 160 2.97 -1.66 13.94
C VAL A 160 3.11 -1.29 15.40
N ARG A 161 2.00 -0.98 16.06
CA ARG A 161 1.95 -0.85 17.52
C ARG A 161 0.94 -1.80 18.09
N LEU A 162 1.35 -2.45 19.17
CA LEU A 162 0.47 -3.19 20.06
C LEU A 162 0.34 -2.42 21.37
N ALA A 163 -0.85 -1.91 21.65
CA ALA A 163 -1.16 -1.24 22.91
C ALA A 163 -1.26 -2.25 24.07
N ALA A 164 -1.13 -1.75 25.29
CA ALA A 164 -1.22 -2.57 26.51
C ALA A 164 -2.50 -3.43 26.59
N SER A 165 -3.63 -2.94 26.07
CA SER A 165 -4.89 -3.71 26.04
C SER A 165 -4.79 -4.95 25.14
N GLY A 166 -4.10 -4.86 23.99
CA GLY A 166 -3.90 -5.98 23.07
C GLY A 166 -3.03 -7.11 23.62
N PHE A 167 -2.25 -6.85 24.69
CA PHE A 167 -1.46 -7.90 25.34
C PHE A 167 -2.31 -8.94 26.06
N ALA A 168 -3.55 -8.63 26.46
CA ALA A 168 -4.45 -9.62 27.04
C ALA A 168 -4.77 -10.75 26.04
N THR A 169 -5.06 -10.38 24.79
CA THR A 169 -5.33 -11.33 23.71
C THR A 169 -4.06 -12.12 23.34
N LEU A 170 -2.89 -11.47 23.31
CA LEU A 170 -1.61 -12.19 23.14
C LEU A 170 -1.29 -13.15 24.29
N SER A 171 -1.67 -12.81 25.51
CA SER A 171 -1.48 -13.65 26.71
C SER A 171 -2.23 -14.97 26.58
N GLN A 172 -3.49 -14.92 26.13
CA GLN A 172 -4.30 -16.10 25.87
C GLN A 172 -3.70 -16.97 24.76
N ALA A 173 -3.27 -16.33 23.67
CA ALA A 173 -2.60 -16.96 22.54
C ALA A 173 -1.29 -17.66 22.93
N ALA A 174 -0.42 -16.97 23.67
CA ALA A 174 0.83 -17.50 24.20
C ALA A 174 0.57 -18.69 25.12
N SER A 175 -0.45 -18.61 25.99
CA SER A 175 -0.86 -19.72 26.85
C SER A 175 -1.25 -20.96 26.04
N ALA A 176 -2.05 -20.78 24.97
CA ALA A 176 -2.45 -21.89 24.10
C ALA A 176 -1.25 -22.52 23.38
N ALA A 177 -0.35 -21.69 22.84
CA ALA A 177 0.87 -22.16 22.18
C ALA A 177 1.78 -22.93 23.14
N PHE A 178 2.02 -22.39 24.34
CA PHE A 178 2.82 -23.01 25.38
C PHE A 178 2.26 -24.36 25.82
N ASN A 179 0.93 -24.45 26.00
CA ASN A 179 0.27 -25.71 26.36
C ASN A 179 0.24 -26.74 25.22
N SER A 180 0.37 -26.31 23.97
CA SER A 180 0.42 -27.19 22.80
C SER A 180 1.82 -27.77 22.54
N ALA A 181 2.87 -27.09 22.99
CA ALA A 181 4.22 -27.62 22.93
C ALA A 181 4.33 -28.86 23.83
N SER A 182 4.95 -29.94 23.35
CA SER A 182 5.17 -31.18 24.10
C SER A 182 6.31 -30.98 25.13
N LEU A 183 6.15 -30.02 26.05
CA LEU A 183 7.22 -29.60 26.97
C LEU A 183 7.65 -30.77 27.88
N ALA A 184 6.71 -31.66 28.19
CA ALA A 184 6.94 -32.89 28.95
C ALA A 184 7.97 -33.85 28.32
N GLN A 185 8.06 -33.91 26.99
CA GLN A 185 8.95 -34.86 26.30
C GLN A 185 10.37 -34.31 26.10
N ASN A 186 10.52 -33.00 25.93
CA ASN A 186 11.79 -32.36 25.59
C ASN A 186 12.79 -32.24 26.76
N GLN A 187 12.37 -32.54 27.99
CA GLN A 187 13.22 -32.43 29.18
C GLN A 187 13.75 -33.79 29.68
N ILE A 188 13.27 -34.90 29.11
CA ILE A 188 13.67 -36.25 29.52
C ILE A 188 15.17 -36.48 29.25
N GLY A 189 15.88 -37.01 30.24
CA GLY A 189 17.31 -37.28 30.20
C GLY A 189 18.19 -36.13 30.71
N LYS A 190 17.62 -34.97 31.03
CA LYS A 190 18.40 -33.83 31.53
C LYS A 190 18.97 -34.12 32.92
N GLN A 191 20.24 -33.80 33.13
CA GLN A 191 20.92 -33.96 34.42
C GLN A 191 21.00 -32.63 35.17
N VAL A 192 20.64 -32.64 36.44
CA VAL A 192 20.78 -31.51 37.38
C VAL A 192 21.73 -31.92 38.50
N GLN A 193 22.76 -31.11 38.73
CA GLN A 193 23.73 -31.33 39.82
C GLN A 193 23.29 -30.58 41.08
N PHE A 194 23.38 -31.24 42.22
CA PHE A 194 23.09 -30.64 43.52
C PHE A 194 24.03 -31.22 44.59
N THR A 195 24.22 -30.50 45.70
CA THR A 195 25.08 -30.94 46.79
C THR A 195 24.23 -31.50 47.92
N LEU A 196 24.50 -32.74 48.32
CA LEU A 196 23.85 -33.42 49.44
C LEU A 196 24.94 -34.02 50.33
N PHE A 197 24.90 -33.70 51.63
CA PHE A 197 25.92 -34.15 52.61
C PHE A 197 27.37 -33.84 52.18
N GLY A 198 27.57 -32.69 51.53
CA GLY A 198 28.89 -32.29 51.02
C GLY A 198 29.38 -33.05 49.78
N GLN A 199 28.57 -33.95 49.22
CA GLN A 199 28.86 -34.69 47.98
C GLN A 199 28.01 -34.15 46.84
N GLN A 200 28.61 -34.02 45.66
CA GLN A 200 27.85 -33.73 44.44
C GLN A 200 27.04 -34.96 44.02
N GLN A 201 25.76 -34.75 43.76
CA GLN A 201 24.81 -35.74 43.28
C GLN A 201 24.28 -35.28 41.92
N THR A 202 23.79 -36.24 41.13
CA THR A 202 23.14 -35.97 39.85
C THR A 202 21.74 -36.55 39.86
N ALA A 203 20.76 -35.72 39.57
CA ALA A 203 19.38 -36.12 39.27
C ALA A 203 19.18 -36.10 37.76
N THR A 204 18.69 -37.19 37.18
CA THR A 204 18.29 -37.25 35.77
C THR A 204 16.77 -37.14 35.69
N LEU A 205 16.25 -36.15 34.98
CA LEU A 205 14.83 -35.99 34.77
C LEU A 205 14.31 -37.10 33.87
N ARG A 206 13.35 -37.88 34.36
CA ARG A 206 12.75 -39.02 33.66
C ARG A 206 11.39 -38.69 33.06
N GLN A 207 10.61 -37.88 33.76
CA GLN A 207 9.28 -37.46 33.33
C GLN A 207 9.00 -36.06 33.85
N ALA A 208 8.32 -35.23 33.06
CA ALA A 208 7.72 -33.98 33.52
C ALA A 208 6.26 -33.95 33.07
N SER A 209 5.39 -33.38 33.89
CA SER A 209 4.00 -33.09 33.57
C SER A 209 3.56 -31.86 34.35
N TYR A 210 2.61 -31.10 33.82
CA TYR A 210 2.06 -29.90 34.45
C TYR A 210 0.62 -29.72 33.95
N GLY A 211 -0.20 -28.99 34.69
CA GLY A 211 -1.53 -28.57 34.25
C GLY A 211 -1.48 -27.47 33.19
N GLN A 212 -2.62 -26.91 32.81
CA GLN A 212 -2.66 -25.86 31.79
C GLN A 212 -2.02 -24.56 32.32
N ALA A 213 -0.87 -24.19 31.76
CA ALA A 213 -0.19 -22.97 32.13
C ALA A 213 -0.93 -21.75 31.58
N THR A 214 -0.97 -20.69 32.37
CA THR A 214 -1.47 -19.37 31.96
C THR A 214 -0.31 -18.40 31.90
N ILE A 215 -0.15 -17.73 30.76
CA ILE A 215 0.86 -16.70 30.53
C ILE A 215 0.14 -15.36 30.49
N SER A 216 0.61 -14.40 31.29
CA SER A 216 0.21 -12.99 31.23
C SER A 216 1.40 -12.18 30.72
N LEU A 217 1.22 -11.51 29.60
CA LEU A 217 2.18 -10.59 29.01
C LEU A 217 1.74 -9.16 29.28
N SER A 218 2.70 -8.28 29.53
CA SER A 218 2.47 -6.83 29.62
C SER A 218 3.68 -6.08 29.09
N PRO A 219 3.48 -4.95 28.38
CA PRO A 219 4.60 -4.17 27.88
C PRO A 219 5.36 -3.52 29.04
N SER A 220 6.69 -3.39 28.90
CA SER A 220 7.57 -2.71 29.84
C SER A 220 8.51 -1.76 29.10
N ALA A 221 9.23 -0.90 29.82
CA ALA A 221 10.18 0.03 29.19
C ALA A 221 11.40 -0.67 28.58
N THR A 222 11.66 -1.91 28.96
CA THR A 222 12.81 -2.68 28.50
C THR A 222 12.40 -3.82 27.57
N GLY A 223 11.21 -4.39 27.71
CA GLY A 223 10.75 -5.52 26.90
C GLY A 223 9.28 -5.84 27.18
N PHE A 224 8.96 -7.13 27.24
CA PHE A 224 7.69 -7.65 27.72
C PHE A 224 7.90 -8.28 29.10
N HIS A 225 7.16 -7.85 30.10
CA HIS A 225 7.05 -8.63 31.33
C HIS A 225 6.13 -9.82 31.07
N ALA A 226 6.60 -11.03 31.38
CA ALA A 226 5.84 -12.25 31.26
C ALA A 226 5.73 -12.91 32.64
N SER A 227 4.49 -13.06 33.10
CA SER A 227 4.16 -13.81 34.32
C SER A 227 3.48 -15.11 33.91
N VAL A 228 4.08 -16.25 34.23
CA VAL A 228 3.59 -17.59 33.86
C VAL A 228 3.19 -18.33 35.13
N SER A 229 1.95 -18.79 35.20
CA SER A 229 1.47 -19.63 36.29
C SER A 229 1.22 -21.04 35.78
N ILE A 230 1.94 -22.00 36.35
CA ILE A 230 1.91 -23.41 35.96
C ILE A 230 1.28 -24.19 37.11
N PRO A 231 0.04 -24.70 36.97
CA PRO A 231 -0.60 -25.51 38.01
C PRO A 231 -0.04 -26.93 38.03
N ASP A 232 0.01 -27.53 39.21
CA ASP A 232 0.39 -28.92 39.46
C ASP A 232 1.69 -29.39 38.73
N PRO A 233 2.80 -28.63 38.75
CA PRO A 233 4.04 -29.08 38.14
C PRO A 233 4.55 -30.32 38.86
N ARG A 234 4.81 -31.38 38.08
CA ARG A 234 5.25 -32.69 38.55
C ARG A 234 6.44 -33.15 37.74
N VAL A 235 7.51 -33.50 38.44
CA VAL A 235 8.74 -34.05 37.84
C VAL A 235 9.10 -35.36 38.51
N VAL A 236 9.50 -36.35 37.70
CA VAL A 236 10.05 -37.61 38.16
C VAL A 236 11.53 -37.61 37.82
N VAL A 237 12.39 -37.81 38.82
CA VAL A 237 13.84 -37.83 38.66
C VAL A 237 14.40 -39.17 39.14
N ASP A 238 15.42 -39.64 38.45
CA ASP A 238 16.29 -40.73 38.91
C ASP A 238 17.53 -40.11 39.54
N THR A 239 17.89 -40.53 40.75
CA THR A 239 19.03 -39.95 41.47
C THR A 239 20.02 -41.04 41.89
N SER A 240 21.31 -40.73 41.85
CA SER A 240 22.35 -41.62 42.36
C SER A 240 22.24 -41.87 43.87
N ALA A 241 21.69 -40.92 44.62
CA ALA A 241 21.62 -40.96 46.08
C ALA A 241 20.41 -41.73 46.64
N PHE A 242 19.27 -41.69 45.94
CA PHE A 242 17.98 -42.14 46.50
C PHE A 242 17.26 -43.20 45.66
N GLY A 243 17.90 -43.67 44.58
CA GLY A 243 17.30 -44.62 43.64
C GLY A 243 16.44 -43.95 42.56
N ASN A 244 15.71 -44.79 41.82
CA ASN A 244 14.95 -44.37 40.65
C ASN A 244 13.53 -43.96 41.02
N GLY A 245 12.97 -42.97 40.32
CA GLY A 245 11.56 -42.62 40.38
C GLY A 245 11.13 -41.71 41.53
N VAL A 246 12.03 -40.88 42.04
CA VAL A 246 11.66 -39.81 42.98
C VAL A 246 10.69 -38.87 42.28
N THR A 247 9.52 -38.64 42.89
CA THR A 247 8.50 -37.73 42.36
C THR A 247 8.50 -36.45 43.19
N LEU A 248 8.69 -35.32 42.52
CA LEU A 248 8.63 -33.97 43.10
C LEU A 248 7.43 -33.26 42.47
N GLU A 249 6.63 -32.62 43.30
CA GLU A 249 5.37 -31.96 42.91
C GLU A 249 5.26 -30.61 43.62
N ALA A 250 4.53 -29.66 43.05
CA ALA A 250 4.07 -28.46 43.75
C ALA A 250 2.62 -28.18 43.33
N ASP A 251 1.89 -27.40 44.13
CA ASP A 251 0.52 -27.00 43.77
C ASP A 251 0.55 -26.02 42.57
N ARG A 252 1.58 -25.16 42.53
CA ARG A 252 1.77 -24.16 41.48
C ARG A 252 3.23 -23.74 41.38
N ALA A 253 3.69 -23.43 40.17
CA ALA A 253 4.92 -22.67 39.93
C ALA A 253 4.57 -21.34 39.26
N ASP A 254 4.90 -20.24 39.91
CA ASP A 254 4.78 -18.90 39.36
C ASP A 254 6.15 -18.46 38.84
N VAL A 255 6.21 -18.01 37.60
CA VAL A 255 7.43 -17.60 36.92
C VAL A 255 7.27 -16.15 36.48
N ASP A 256 8.17 -15.28 36.93
CA ASP A 256 8.27 -13.92 36.43
C ASP A 256 9.54 -13.77 35.61
N THR A 257 9.40 -13.20 34.41
CA THR A 257 10.53 -13.00 33.50
C THR A 257 10.32 -11.81 32.59
N THR A 258 11.40 -11.33 31.97
CA THR A 258 11.31 -10.30 30.92
C THR A 258 11.75 -10.88 29.59
N VAL A 259 10.91 -10.78 28.58
CA VAL A 259 11.21 -11.18 27.21
C VAL A 259 11.53 -9.96 26.37
N PHE A 260 12.60 -10.03 25.60
CA PHE A 260 13.02 -8.99 24.68
C PHE A 260 13.00 -9.56 23.27
N VAL A 261 12.53 -8.79 22.30
CA VAL A 261 12.73 -9.11 20.88
C VAL A 261 13.92 -8.30 20.40
N ASP A 262 14.86 -8.98 19.77
CA ASP A 262 16.05 -8.39 19.17
C ASP A 262 15.98 -8.49 17.64
N LEU A 263 16.62 -7.52 16.98
CA LEU A 263 16.76 -7.43 15.54
C LEU A 263 18.23 -7.68 15.17
N PRO A 264 18.62 -8.94 14.91
CA PRO A 264 20.00 -9.24 14.57
C PRO A 264 20.41 -8.56 13.23
N PRO A 265 21.70 -8.19 13.07
CA PRO A 265 22.20 -7.68 11.80
C PRO A 265 21.97 -8.70 10.67
N GLY A 266 21.31 -8.28 9.59
CA GLY A 266 20.90 -9.17 8.48
C GLY A 266 19.42 -9.57 8.50
N GLY A 267 18.63 -8.99 9.40
CA GLY A 267 17.18 -9.13 9.44
C GLY A 267 16.69 -10.33 10.25
N GLY A 268 15.37 -10.43 10.38
CA GLY A 268 14.70 -11.45 11.19
C GLY A 268 14.46 -11.02 12.65
N TYR A 269 14.08 -12.00 13.48
CA TYR A 269 13.65 -11.78 14.86
C TYR A 269 14.24 -12.86 15.75
N SER A 270 14.69 -12.49 16.93
CA SER A 270 14.98 -13.42 18.00
C SER A 270 14.35 -12.91 19.30
N ALA A 271 13.60 -13.78 19.98
CA ALA A 271 13.18 -13.50 21.35
C ALA A 271 14.26 -13.98 22.33
N LEU A 272 14.52 -13.19 23.36
CA LEU A 272 15.50 -13.46 24.42
C LEU A 272 14.78 -13.34 25.77
N VAL A 273 14.91 -14.37 26.61
CA VAL A 273 14.36 -14.37 27.96
C VAL A 273 15.46 -13.97 28.95
N GLN A 274 15.25 -12.86 29.66
CA GLN A 274 16.13 -12.36 30.71
C GLN A 274 15.49 -12.52 32.09
N SER A 275 16.33 -12.79 33.09
CA SER A 275 15.93 -12.82 34.51
C SER A 275 14.69 -13.68 34.77
N VAL A 276 14.84 -15.00 34.73
CA VAL A 276 13.77 -15.92 35.11
C VAL A 276 13.80 -16.10 36.62
N SER A 277 12.69 -15.77 37.28
CA SER A 277 12.48 -16.01 38.70
C SER A 277 11.34 -17.01 38.85
N VAL A 278 11.61 -18.17 39.45
CA VAL A 278 10.60 -19.21 39.70
C VAL A 278 10.28 -19.24 41.19
N THR A 279 9.00 -19.22 41.52
CA THR A 279 8.49 -19.37 42.89
C THR A 279 7.55 -20.55 42.96
N LEU A 280 7.82 -21.52 43.82
CA LEU A 280 6.97 -22.69 44.02
C LEU A 280 6.00 -22.49 45.18
N VAL A 281 4.74 -22.85 44.96
CA VAL A 281 3.69 -22.85 45.99
C VAL A 281 3.49 -24.29 46.49
N ASN A 282 3.75 -24.50 47.78
CA ASN A 282 3.62 -25.79 48.48
C ASN A 282 4.37 -26.96 47.79
N PRO A 283 5.71 -26.91 47.65
CA PRO A 283 6.47 -28.03 47.10
C PRO A 283 6.40 -29.27 48.00
N ARG A 284 6.32 -30.45 47.38
CA ARG A 284 6.15 -31.78 48.01
C ARG A 284 7.02 -32.82 47.31
N SER A 285 7.36 -33.89 48.02
CA SER A 285 8.07 -35.05 47.48
C SER A 285 7.52 -36.33 48.09
N ASN A 286 7.54 -37.40 47.31
CA ASN A 286 7.26 -38.75 47.83
C ASN A 286 8.44 -39.36 48.62
N ASN A 287 9.59 -38.68 48.67
CA ASN A 287 10.80 -39.13 49.34
C ASN A 287 11.17 -38.20 50.50
N VAL A 288 11.06 -38.72 51.72
CA VAL A 288 11.32 -38.00 52.99
C VAL A 288 12.78 -37.57 53.14
N PHE A 289 13.72 -38.23 52.45
CA PHE A 289 15.14 -37.91 52.55
C PHE A 289 15.58 -36.71 51.70
N ILE A 290 14.70 -36.22 50.83
CA ILE A 290 14.98 -35.04 50.02
C ILE A 290 14.51 -33.84 50.81
N THR A 291 15.47 -33.02 51.25
CA THR A 291 15.15 -31.78 51.95
C THR A 291 14.35 -30.86 51.04
N LEU A 292 13.49 -30.04 51.64
CA LEU A 292 12.68 -29.05 50.91
C LEU A 292 13.55 -28.21 49.94
N ALA A 293 14.75 -27.83 50.37
CA ALA A 293 15.70 -27.07 49.55
C ALA A 293 16.10 -27.77 48.24
N ILE A 294 16.34 -29.09 48.27
CA ILE A 294 16.72 -29.85 47.06
C ILE A 294 15.50 -30.07 46.17
N GLN A 295 14.32 -30.29 46.74
CA GLN A 295 13.07 -30.41 45.98
C GLN A 295 12.81 -29.11 45.19
N THR A 296 12.90 -27.98 45.89
CA THR A 296 12.70 -26.65 45.33
C THR A 296 13.70 -26.38 44.20
N GLN A 297 15.00 -26.62 44.41
CA GLN A 297 16.02 -26.38 43.39
C GLN A 297 15.83 -27.23 42.11
N LEU A 298 15.44 -28.50 42.24
CA LEU A 298 15.24 -29.38 41.09
C LEU A 298 14.01 -29.00 40.26
N ILE A 299 12.88 -28.68 40.92
CA ILE A 299 11.68 -28.21 40.22
C ILE A 299 11.95 -26.83 39.60
N GLU A 300 12.54 -25.89 40.34
CA GLU A 300 12.87 -24.55 39.85
C GLU A 300 13.76 -24.60 38.61
N SER A 301 14.85 -25.38 38.64
CA SER A 301 15.72 -25.55 37.48
C SER A 301 14.97 -26.13 36.28
N ALA A 302 14.15 -27.18 36.48
CA ALA A 302 13.39 -27.78 35.39
C ALA A 302 12.38 -26.80 34.77
N VAL A 303 11.68 -26.02 35.60
CA VAL A 303 10.74 -24.99 35.15
C VAL A 303 11.47 -23.84 34.46
N GLU A 304 12.56 -23.33 35.04
CA GLU A 304 13.37 -22.26 34.46
C GLU A 304 13.87 -22.66 33.06
N ASP A 305 14.43 -23.87 32.93
CA ASP A 305 14.96 -24.37 31.67
C ASP A 305 13.88 -24.57 30.61
N MET A 306 12.68 -24.99 31.02
CA MET A 306 11.52 -25.08 30.14
C MET A 306 11.13 -23.69 29.62
N ILE A 307 11.01 -22.71 30.50
CA ILE A 307 10.65 -21.32 30.14
C ILE A 307 11.71 -20.72 29.22
N ARG A 308 13.00 -20.85 29.56
CA ARG A 308 14.11 -20.32 28.75
C ARG A 308 14.20 -20.93 27.36
N ARG A 309 13.76 -22.17 27.17
CA ARG A 309 13.83 -22.85 25.87
C ARG A 309 12.62 -22.55 25.01
N GLU A 310 11.43 -22.63 25.60
CA GLU A 310 10.19 -22.79 24.83
C GLU A 310 9.47 -21.46 24.64
N LEU A 311 9.56 -20.54 25.63
CA LEU A 311 8.97 -19.21 25.52
C LEU A 311 9.60 -18.38 24.38
N PRO A 312 10.93 -18.35 24.19
CA PRO A 312 11.53 -17.70 23.03
C PRO A 312 11.08 -18.29 21.70
N GLY A 313 10.98 -19.62 21.62
CA GLY A 313 10.58 -20.33 20.41
C GLY A 313 9.15 -19.98 20.00
N ALA A 314 8.22 -20.01 20.96
CA ALA A 314 6.83 -19.62 20.72
C ALA A 314 6.74 -18.17 20.21
N ILE A 315 7.34 -17.21 20.94
CA ILE A 315 7.30 -15.79 20.57
C ILE A 315 7.97 -15.56 19.21
N THR A 316 9.16 -16.12 18.98
CA THR A 316 9.89 -15.99 17.71
C THR A 316 9.08 -16.56 16.55
N SER A 317 8.46 -17.73 16.73
CA SER A 317 7.62 -18.33 15.67
C SER A 317 6.39 -17.49 15.34
N GLY A 318 5.74 -16.90 16.34
CA GLY A 318 4.61 -15.99 16.14
C GLY A 318 5.01 -14.72 15.39
N LEU A 319 6.15 -14.12 15.76
CA LEU A 319 6.70 -12.95 15.05
C LEU A 319 7.11 -13.31 13.62
N GLN A 320 7.79 -14.44 13.41
CA GLN A 320 8.16 -14.90 12.07
C GLN A 320 6.95 -15.14 11.17
N GLN A 321 5.84 -15.65 11.71
CA GLN A 321 4.59 -15.80 10.95
C GLN A 321 3.96 -14.45 10.62
N LEU A 322 3.97 -13.50 11.57
CA LEU A 322 3.47 -12.15 11.36
C LEU A 322 4.24 -11.44 10.25
N PHE A 323 5.56 -11.63 10.22
CA PHE A 323 6.49 -10.88 9.36
C PHE A 323 7.00 -11.65 8.15
N ALA A 324 6.49 -12.87 7.90
CA ALA A 324 6.81 -13.61 6.69
C ALA A 324 6.43 -12.77 5.44
N ALA A 325 7.16 -12.94 4.35
CA ALA A 325 6.78 -12.33 3.09
C ALA A 325 5.38 -12.80 2.69
N HIS A 326 4.48 -11.87 2.42
CA HIS A 326 3.09 -12.16 2.10
C HIS A 326 2.87 -11.97 0.60
N GLY A 327 2.63 -13.08 -0.09
CA GLY A 327 2.18 -13.08 -1.48
C GLY A 327 0.66 -13.03 -1.54
N PHE A 328 0.12 -12.17 -2.40
CA PHE A 328 -1.32 -12.02 -2.57
C PHE A 328 -1.69 -11.79 -4.05
N GLN A 329 -2.96 -11.95 -4.42
CA GLN A 329 -3.44 -11.99 -5.82
C GLN A 329 -4.51 -10.90 -6.10
N VAL A 330 -4.20 -9.88 -6.90
CA VAL A 330 -5.22 -8.97 -7.46
C VAL A 330 -5.48 -9.40 -8.87
N LEU A 331 -6.75 -9.65 -9.19
CA LEU A 331 -7.18 -9.81 -10.57
C LEU A 331 -6.33 -10.83 -11.36
N GLY A 332 -5.78 -11.85 -10.68
CA GLY A 332 -4.92 -12.89 -11.27
C GLY A 332 -3.41 -12.61 -11.29
N THR A 333 -2.98 -11.46 -10.77
CA THR A 333 -1.57 -11.10 -10.65
C THR A 333 -1.08 -11.26 -9.22
N THR A 334 0.00 -12.02 -9.05
CA THR A 334 0.70 -12.14 -7.76
C THR A 334 1.53 -10.89 -7.48
N LEU A 335 1.22 -10.19 -6.39
CA LEU A 335 2.16 -9.26 -5.79
C LEU A 335 2.79 -9.88 -4.54
N THR A 336 4.02 -9.48 -4.24
CA THR A 336 4.78 -9.95 -3.08
C THR A 336 5.18 -8.75 -2.24
N ALA A 337 4.66 -8.72 -1.01
CA ALA A 337 5.06 -7.74 -0.01
C ALA A 337 6.23 -8.31 0.81
N THR A 338 7.34 -7.58 0.85
CA THR A 338 8.47 -7.85 1.73
C THR A 338 8.53 -6.75 2.77
N ILE A 339 8.57 -7.13 4.05
CA ILE A 339 8.69 -6.21 5.18
C ILE A 339 9.94 -6.59 5.96
N GLU A 340 10.75 -5.59 6.32
CA GLU A 340 11.98 -5.77 7.06
C GLU A 340 11.96 -4.86 8.28
N PRO A 341 12.07 -5.40 9.50
CA PRO A 341 12.05 -4.61 10.71
C PRO A 341 13.35 -3.79 10.84
N THR A 342 13.23 -2.50 11.09
CA THR A 342 14.40 -1.60 11.24
C THR A 342 14.58 -1.11 12.67
N ALA A 343 13.50 -1.05 13.45
CA ALA A 343 13.55 -0.66 14.85
C ALA A 343 12.45 -1.32 15.68
N LEU A 344 12.76 -1.59 16.95
CA LEU A 344 11.79 -1.99 17.97
C LEU A 344 11.81 -0.96 19.10
N ARG A 345 10.64 -0.60 19.62
CA ARG A 345 10.50 0.34 20.73
C ARG A 345 9.60 -0.26 21.80
N TYR A 346 10.04 -0.08 23.04
CA TYR A 346 9.38 -0.59 24.24
C TYR A 346 8.99 0.58 25.13
N SER A 347 7.77 0.53 25.65
CA SER A 347 7.28 1.48 26.63
C SER A 347 6.34 0.77 27.61
N ALA A 348 6.03 1.39 28.74
CA ALA A 348 5.01 0.85 29.65
C ALA A 348 3.60 0.81 29.03
N ALA A 349 3.36 1.53 27.93
CA ALA A 349 2.05 1.63 27.30
C ALA A 349 1.88 0.73 26.07
N ALA A 350 2.98 0.35 25.41
CA ALA A 350 2.94 -0.30 24.12
C ALA A 350 4.27 -0.89 23.68
N PHE A 351 4.18 -1.74 22.67
CA PHE A 351 5.28 -2.21 21.85
C PHE A 351 5.12 -1.71 20.42
N GLU A 352 6.19 -1.22 19.83
CA GLU A 352 6.19 -0.70 18.46
C GLU A 352 7.31 -1.36 17.66
N ALA A 353 7.00 -1.67 16.41
CA ALA A 353 7.96 -2.15 15.43
C ALA A 353 7.86 -1.27 14.18
N VAL A 354 9.00 -0.81 13.69
CA VAL A 354 9.11 0.00 12.47
C VAL A 354 9.68 -0.90 11.37
N PHE A 355 9.15 -0.76 10.16
CA PHE A 355 9.47 -1.61 9.04
C PHE A 355 9.82 -0.78 7.82
N ASP A 356 10.88 -1.19 7.15
CA ASP A 356 11.04 -0.94 5.73
C ASP A 356 10.15 -1.92 4.97
N ALA A 357 9.60 -1.50 3.84
CA ALA A 357 8.74 -2.37 3.04
C ALA A 357 8.96 -2.18 1.55
N ASN A 358 8.79 -3.25 0.80
CA ASN A 358 8.72 -3.22 -0.65
C ASN A 358 7.50 -4.01 -1.11
N LEU A 359 6.91 -3.56 -2.22
CA LEU A 359 5.91 -4.33 -2.94
C LEU A 359 6.41 -4.52 -4.37
N THR A 360 6.45 -5.79 -4.79
CA THR A 360 6.89 -6.15 -6.14
C THR A 360 5.81 -6.97 -6.83
N SER A 361 5.73 -6.85 -8.16
CA SER A 361 4.89 -7.74 -8.96
C SER A 361 5.75 -8.83 -9.58
N ALA A 362 5.23 -10.07 -9.63
CA ALA A 362 5.82 -11.10 -10.47
C ALA A 362 5.47 -10.75 -11.93
N ALA A 363 6.20 -9.81 -12.54
CA ALA A 363 5.93 -9.32 -13.88
C ALA A 363 5.78 -10.50 -14.86
N THR A 364 4.60 -10.64 -15.46
CA THR A 364 4.31 -11.68 -16.45
C THR A 364 4.77 -11.20 -17.83
N GLY A 365 6.09 -11.21 -18.05
CA GLY A 365 6.71 -10.74 -19.29
C GLY A 365 7.24 -9.31 -19.17
N SER A 366 8.10 -8.93 -20.12
CA SER A 366 8.83 -7.66 -20.19
C SER A 366 8.03 -6.50 -19.59
N ALA A 367 8.48 -5.97 -18.45
CA ALA A 367 7.85 -4.86 -17.76
C ALA A 367 7.44 -3.80 -18.80
N ARG A 368 6.14 -3.53 -18.92
CA ARG A 368 5.67 -2.43 -19.73
C ARG A 368 6.05 -1.17 -18.97
N GLN A 369 7.23 -0.65 -19.24
CA GLN A 369 7.55 0.76 -19.00
C GLN A 369 7.14 1.49 -20.27
N PRO A 370 5.94 2.08 -20.31
CA PRO A 370 5.57 2.90 -21.46
C PRO A 370 6.63 4.01 -21.57
N ASN A 371 7.22 4.14 -22.76
CA ASN A 371 8.02 5.31 -23.14
C ASN A 371 9.25 5.63 -22.28
N GLY A 372 9.88 4.65 -21.64
CA GLY A 372 11.13 4.87 -20.90
C GLY A 372 10.94 5.59 -19.55
N ALA A 373 9.75 5.50 -18.95
CA ALA A 373 9.56 5.84 -17.54
C ALA A 373 10.62 5.11 -16.68
N PRO A 374 11.31 5.79 -15.76
CA PRO A 374 12.39 5.19 -15.00
C PRO A 374 11.87 4.03 -14.15
N ALA A 375 12.74 3.04 -13.94
CA ALA A 375 12.41 1.90 -13.10
C ALA A 375 12.25 2.33 -11.63
N GLY A 376 11.07 2.04 -11.07
CA GLY A 376 10.81 2.09 -9.65
C GLY A 376 9.87 3.21 -9.17
N SER A 377 9.67 3.25 -7.86
CA SER A 377 8.80 4.20 -7.18
C SER A 377 9.54 5.49 -6.87
N PHE A 378 8.86 6.43 -6.23
CA PHE A 378 9.44 7.64 -5.71
C PHE A 378 9.17 7.78 -4.20
N THR A 379 9.90 8.68 -3.54
CA THR A 379 9.63 9.12 -2.16
C THR A 379 9.46 10.62 -2.13
N ARG A 380 8.44 11.08 -1.41
CA ARG A 380 8.19 12.51 -1.18
C ARG A 380 8.80 13.02 0.12
N ARG A 381 9.24 12.11 0.99
CA ARG A 381 9.93 12.50 2.22
C ARG A 381 11.40 12.76 1.96
N SER A 382 11.87 13.93 2.38
CA SER A 382 13.29 14.12 2.62
C SER A 382 13.69 13.20 3.78
N SER A 383 14.78 12.45 3.62
CA SER A 383 15.24 11.43 4.55
C SER A 383 15.64 11.94 5.95
N SER A 384 15.28 13.18 6.32
CA SER A 384 15.78 13.88 7.50
C SER A 384 14.70 14.39 8.48
N GLY A 385 13.40 14.10 8.31
CA GLY A 385 12.40 14.79 9.15
C GLY A 385 11.00 14.23 9.37
N SER A 386 10.58 13.11 8.76
CA SER A 386 9.28 12.53 9.15
C SER A 386 9.45 11.80 10.48
N SER A 387 9.10 12.46 11.58
CA SER A 387 8.93 11.77 12.84
C SER A 387 7.75 10.82 12.69
N LEU A 388 7.95 9.54 13.00
CA LEU A 388 6.86 8.58 13.11
C LEU A 388 5.68 9.19 13.91
N PRO A 389 4.43 8.86 13.56
CA PRO A 389 3.26 9.44 14.19
C PRO A 389 3.35 9.41 15.71
N VAL A 390 3.06 10.55 16.35
CA VAL A 390 2.98 10.60 17.81
C VAL A 390 1.68 9.92 18.21
N VAL A 391 1.80 8.79 18.89
CA VAL A 391 0.62 7.98 19.20
C VAL A 391 -0.30 8.71 20.17
N VAL A 392 -1.55 8.87 19.75
CA VAL A 392 -2.63 9.39 20.58
C VAL A 392 -3.09 8.27 21.52
N ASN A 393 -3.38 8.58 22.78
CA ASN A 393 -3.93 7.62 23.74
C ASN A 393 -5.39 7.28 23.36
N ASP A 394 -5.60 6.39 22.39
CA ASP A 394 -6.88 5.77 22.12
C ASP A 394 -6.93 4.30 22.60
N THR A 395 -8.11 3.70 22.45
CA THR A 395 -8.53 2.47 23.13
C THR A 395 -8.37 1.19 22.32
N HIS A 396 -7.84 1.26 21.10
CA HIS A 396 -7.67 0.08 20.25
C HIS A 396 -6.43 -0.71 20.66
N ASP A 397 -6.44 -2.01 20.34
CA ASP A 397 -5.40 -2.95 20.71
C ASP A 397 -4.20 -2.91 19.77
N VAL A 398 -4.46 -2.78 18.46
CA VAL A 398 -3.42 -2.79 17.41
C VAL A 398 -3.58 -1.61 16.47
N TYR A 399 -2.43 -1.09 16.04
CA TYR A 399 -2.32 0.00 15.08
C TYR A 399 -1.30 -0.38 14.01
N LEU A 400 -1.61 -0.01 12.78
CA LEU A 400 -0.75 -0.15 11.61
C LEU A 400 -0.71 1.19 10.89
N TRP A 401 0.45 1.84 10.92
CA TRP A 401 0.71 3.02 10.10
C TRP A 401 1.45 2.63 8.84
N LEU A 402 1.11 3.29 7.75
CA LEU A 402 1.67 3.05 6.43
C LEU A 402 2.02 4.40 5.83
N SER A 403 3.27 4.59 5.46
CA SER A 403 3.69 5.85 4.85
C SER A 403 3.03 6.06 3.50
N GLU A 404 2.82 7.31 3.14
CA GLU A 404 2.46 7.70 1.77
C GLU A 404 3.41 7.11 0.71
N ASP A 405 4.70 7.01 1.03
CA ASP A 405 5.69 6.44 0.12
C ASP A 405 5.51 4.92 -0.06
N ALA A 406 5.14 4.18 1.00
CA ALA A 406 4.83 2.74 0.92
C ALA A 406 3.56 2.48 0.10
N VAL A 407 2.63 3.41 0.24
CA VAL A 407 1.39 3.53 -0.49
C VAL A 407 1.72 3.77 -1.99
N ASP A 408 2.47 4.79 -2.34
CA ASP A 408 2.89 5.02 -3.75
C ASP A 408 3.69 3.85 -4.34
N ARG A 409 4.54 3.19 -3.53
CA ARG A 409 5.25 1.97 -3.94
C ARG A 409 4.30 0.85 -4.35
N ALA A 410 3.21 0.67 -3.61
CA ALA A 410 2.25 -0.36 -3.92
C ALA A 410 1.42 -0.01 -5.18
N LEU A 411 1.11 1.26 -5.41
CA LEU A 411 0.52 1.72 -6.68
C LEU A 411 1.45 1.51 -7.87
N TYR A 412 2.75 1.78 -7.70
CA TYR A 412 3.76 1.49 -8.70
C TYR A 412 3.78 0.00 -9.06
N ALA A 413 3.78 -0.90 -8.07
CA ALA A 413 3.78 -2.34 -8.33
C ALA A 413 2.52 -2.82 -9.08
N VAL A 414 1.35 -2.25 -8.77
CA VAL A 414 0.10 -2.52 -9.50
C VAL A 414 0.19 -1.99 -10.93
N TRP A 415 0.67 -0.77 -11.12
CA TRP A 415 0.88 -0.17 -12.43
C TRP A 415 1.84 -0.99 -13.30
N GLU A 416 3.02 -1.29 -12.78
CA GLU A 416 4.07 -2.05 -13.47
C GLU A 416 3.61 -3.45 -13.89
N SER A 417 2.71 -4.05 -13.10
CA SER A 417 2.13 -5.36 -13.42
C SER A 417 1.14 -5.36 -14.60
N GLY A 418 0.77 -4.17 -15.11
CA GLY A 418 -0.24 -4.01 -16.15
C GLY A 418 -1.68 -4.19 -15.66
N LEU A 419 -1.91 -4.31 -14.36
CA LEU A 419 -3.26 -4.43 -13.80
C LEU A 419 -4.14 -3.19 -14.03
N LEU A 420 -3.51 -2.04 -14.26
CA LEU A 420 -4.22 -0.81 -14.60
C LEU A 420 -4.49 -0.66 -16.10
N ASP A 421 -4.00 -1.57 -16.95
CA ASP A 421 -4.39 -1.65 -18.37
C ASP A 421 -5.77 -2.30 -18.47
N LEU A 422 -6.82 -1.50 -18.31
CA LEU A 422 -8.20 -1.98 -18.27
C LEU A 422 -8.88 -1.81 -19.63
N THR A 423 -9.55 -2.86 -20.10
CA THR A 423 -10.50 -2.77 -21.22
C THR A 423 -11.91 -2.96 -20.69
N ILE A 424 -12.66 -1.87 -20.63
CA ILE A 424 -14.06 -1.84 -20.20
C ILE A 424 -14.92 -2.06 -21.44
N ASP A 425 -15.32 -3.31 -21.65
CA ASP A 425 -16.26 -3.71 -22.68
C ASP A 425 -17.48 -4.42 -22.06
N ARG A 426 -18.35 -4.97 -22.92
CA ARG A 426 -19.53 -5.70 -22.45
C ARG A 426 -19.18 -6.97 -21.65
N ALA A 427 -18.11 -7.67 -22.02
CA ALA A 427 -17.70 -8.90 -21.33
C ALA A 427 -17.16 -8.57 -19.93
N PHE A 428 -16.40 -7.50 -19.80
CA PHE A 428 -15.91 -6.97 -18.53
C PHE A 428 -17.06 -6.62 -17.58
N LEU A 429 -18.07 -5.87 -18.05
CA LEU A 429 -19.25 -5.52 -17.23
C LEU A 429 -20.07 -6.75 -16.82
N GLN A 430 -20.16 -7.76 -17.67
CA GLN A 430 -20.81 -9.04 -17.35
C GLN A 430 -20.05 -9.81 -16.28
N GLN A 431 -18.72 -9.83 -16.34
CA GLN A 431 -17.86 -10.49 -15.36
C GLN A 431 -18.03 -9.88 -13.96
N LEU A 432 -18.23 -8.56 -13.88
CA LEU A 432 -18.47 -7.85 -12.62
C LEU A 432 -19.88 -8.03 -12.05
N GLY A 433 -20.76 -8.76 -12.73
CA GLY A 433 -22.14 -8.90 -12.29
C GLY A 433 -22.90 -7.56 -12.30
N LEU A 434 -22.51 -6.65 -13.21
CA LEU A 434 -23.20 -5.38 -13.45
C LEU A 434 -24.05 -5.39 -14.75
N PRO A 435 -24.86 -6.44 -15.06
CA PRO A 435 -25.64 -6.48 -16.29
C PRO A 435 -26.80 -5.46 -16.31
N GLN A 436 -27.08 -4.83 -15.17
CA GLN A 436 -28.18 -3.88 -14.98
C GLN A 436 -27.82 -2.45 -15.40
N LEU A 437 -26.53 -2.14 -15.59
CA LEU A 437 -26.18 -0.90 -16.28
C LEU A 437 -26.81 -0.97 -17.67
N PRO A 438 -27.47 0.09 -18.18
CA PRO A 438 -28.12 0.03 -19.48
C PRO A 438 -27.07 -0.38 -20.52
N VAL A 439 -27.09 -1.64 -20.94
CA VAL A 439 -26.02 -2.26 -21.74
C VAL A 439 -25.85 -1.57 -23.10
N ASN A 440 -26.87 -0.78 -23.47
CA ASN A 440 -26.89 0.09 -24.62
C ASN A 440 -25.88 1.25 -24.52
N VAL A 441 -25.35 1.58 -23.32
CA VAL A 441 -24.37 2.67 -23.12
C VAL A 441 -23.05 2.40 -23.85
N LEU A 442 -22.68 1.14 -24.07
CA LEU A 442 -21.50 0.73 -24.85
C LEU A 442 -21.88 0.33 -26.29
N ASP A 443 -22.77 1.10 -26.92
CA ASP A 443 -23.12 0.97 -28.34
C ASP A 443 -22.66 2.20 -29.14
N GLY A 444 -21.95 1.97 -30.24
CA GLY A 444 -21.45 2.97 -31.19
C GLY A 444 -22.51 3.94 -31.69
N ARG A 445 -23.78 3.52 -31.69
CA ARG A 445 -24.92 4.39 -32.01
C ARG A 445 -25.10 5.54 -31.03
N ILE A 446 -24.72 5.37 -29.76
CA ILE A 446 -24.73 6.46 -28.78
C ILE A 446 -23.56 7.41 -29.02
N LEU A 447 -22.38 6.90 -29.38
CA LEU A 447 -21.25 7.76 -29.76
C LEU A 447 -21.57 8.62 -30.99
N ALA A 448 -22.37 8.11 -31.93
CA ALA A 448 -22.80 8.89 -33.08
C ALA A 448 -23.68 10.11 -32.72
N LEU A 449 -24.26 10.17 -31.52
CA LEU A 449 -24.94 11.38 -31.01
C LEU A 449 -23.96 12.52 -30.71
N PHE A 450 -22.73 12.18 -30.35
CA PHE A 450 -21.64 13.14 -30.13
C PHE A 450 -20.83 13.37 -31.41
N PHE A 451 -20.63 12.32 -32.20
CA PHE A 451 -19.80 12.33 -33.41
C PHE A 451 -20.64 11.93 -34.64
N PRO A 452 -21.36 12.87 -35.26
CA PRO A 452 -22.22 12.58 -36.41
C PRO A 452 -21.49 11.89 -37.57
N GLN A 453 -20.18 12.10 -37.70
CA GLN A 453 -19.33 11.46 -38.71
C GLN A 453 -19.38 9.93 -38.63
N LEU A 454 -19.59 9.36 -37.44
CA LEU A 454 -19.70 7.92 -37.26
C LEU A 454 -20.94 7.33 -37.94
N SER A 455 -22.02 8.09 -38.10
CA SER A 455 -23.30 7.58 -38.63
C SER A 455 -23.18 6.95 -40.03
N ALA A 456 -22.27 7.44 -40.86
CA ALA A 456 -22.00 6.89 -42.19
C ALA A 456 -21.22 5.56 -42.17
N MET A 457 -20.55 5.27 -41.05
CA MET A 457 -19.71 4.09 -40.86
C MET A 457 -20.41 2.98 -40.08
N LEU A 458 -21.48 3.31 -39.35
CA LEU A 458 -22.25 2.32 -38.59
C LEU A 458 -23.09 1.45 -39.53
N PRO A 459 -23.13 0.12 -39.33
CA PRO A 459 -24.04 -0.75 -40.06
C PRO A 459 -25.50 -0.33 -39.83
N PRO A 460 -26.38 -0.51 -40.84
CA PRO A 460 -27.75 -0.01 -40.78
C PRO A 460 -28.56 -0.63 -39.63
N SER A 461 -28.27 -1.89 -39.28
CA SER A 461 -28.90 -2.61 -38.18
C SER A 461 -27.88 -3.31 -37.29
N GLY A 462 -28.22 -3.47 -36.01
CA GLY A 462 -27.41 -4.19 -35.02
C GLY A 462 -26.59 -3.28 -34.11
N PRO A 463 -26.16 -3.80 -32.96
CA PRO A 463 -25.31 -3.09 -32.02
C PRO A 463 -23.88 -2.99 -32.57
N VAL A 464 -23.20 -1.88 -32.26
CA VAL A 464 -21.77 -1.72 -32.56
C VAL A 464 -21.04 -1.65 -31.22
N PRO A 465 -20.41 -2.75 -30.76
CA PRO A 465 -19.78 -2.77 -29.44
C PRO A 465 -18.71 -1.68 -29.31
N ILE A 466 -18.74 -0.98 -28.18
CA ILE A 466 -17.67 -0.07 -27.75
C ILE A 466 -16.84 -0.76 -26.68
N ALA A 467 -15.55 -0.47 -26.67
CA ALA A 467 -14.67 -0.70 -25.53
C ALA A 467 -13.99 0.62 -25.15
N LEU A 468 -13.85 0.86 -23.84
CA LEU A 468 -13.00 1.92 -23.31
C LEU A 468 -11.71 1.26 -22.82
N ARG A 469 -10.57 1.66 -23.39
CA ARG A 469 -9.25 1.17 -22.98
C ARG A 469 -8.57 2.25 -22.14
N LEU A 470 -8.20 1.90 -20.93
CA LEU A 470 -7.51 2.73 -19.97
C LEU A 470 -6.08 2.22 -19.85
N GLN A 471 -5.09 3.06 -20.14
CA GLN A 471 -3.68 2.70 -20.12
C GLN A 471 -2.87 3.84 -19.47
N PRO A 472 -2.57 3.77 -18.16
CA PRO A 472 -1.76 4.78 -17.50
C PRO A 472 -0.31 4.73 -18.00
N ALA A 473 0.18 5.85 -18.53
CA ALA A 473 1.57 6.05 -18.92
C ALA A 473 2.48 6.35 -17.72
N LEU A 474 1.92 6.90 -16.64
CA LEU A 474 2.59 7.14 -15.36
C LEU A 474 1.92 6.33 -14.25
N PRO A 475 2.66 5.85 -13.23
CA PRO A 475 2.05 5.25 -12.07
C PRO A 475 1.13 6.28 -11.39
N PRO A 476 -0.05 5.86 -10.90
CA PRO A 476 -0.88 6.74 -10.11
C PRO A 476 -0.16 7.07 -8.80
N THR A 477 -0.37 8.29 -8.34
CA THR A 477 0.22 8.79 -7.10
C THR A 477 -0.90 9.18 -6.15
N LEU A 478 -0.66 9.05 -4.86
CA LEU A 478 -1.65 9.37 -3.87
C LEU A 478 -1.10 10.31 -2.80
N LEU A 479 -1.84 11.37 -2.45
CA LEU A 479 -1.44 12.36 -1.45
C LEU A 479 -2.40 12.36 -0.26
N LEU A 480 -2.00 11.83 0.89
CA LEU A 480 -2.83 11.82 2.09
C LEU A 480 -3.23 13.25 2.49
N GLN A 481 -4.52 13.47 2.72
CA GLN A 481 -5.01 14.72 3.31
C GLN A 481 -4.82 14.72 4.82
N PRO A 482 -4.64 15.91 5.41
CA PRO A 482 -4.61 16.09 6.86
C PRO A 482 -5.80 15.43 7.56
N ALA A 483 -5.56 14.96 8.79
CA ALA A 483 -6.48 14.18 9.61
C ALA A 483 -7.93 14.71 9.59
N SER A 484 -8.79 13.97 8.89
CA SER A 484 -10.26 14.12 8.95
C SER A 484 -10.87 12.90 9.66
N ALA A 485 -12.17 12.92 9.95
CA ALA A 485 -12.86 11.78 10.58
C ALA A 485 -12.84 10.50 9.70
N ALA A 486 -12.63 10.65 8.40
CA ALA A 486 -12.37 9.56 7.46
C ALA A 486 -10.97 9.71 6.85
N ALA A 487 -10.31 8.59 6.54
CA ALA A 487 -9.04 8.64 5.82
C ALA A 487 -9.24 9.26 4.44
N GLY A 488 -8.55 10.37 4.21
CA GLY A 488 -8.53 11.08 2.95
C GLY A 488 -7.13 11.09 2.29
N PHE A 489 -7.03 10.83 0.98
CA PHE A 489 -5.91 10.84 0.04
C PHE A 489 -6.14 11.34 -1.48
N ASP A 490 -5.48 12.35 -2.03
CA ASP A 490 -5.78 12.91 -3.37
C ASP A 490 -5.08 12.02 -4.40
N ALA A 491 -5.88 11.29 -5.18
CA ALA A 491 -5.36 10.38 -6.18
C ALA A 491 -5.19 11.11 -7.50
N ALA A 492 -3.96 11.14 -7.99
CA ALA A 492 -3.62 11.73 -9.26
C ALA A 492 -3.11 10.66 -10.23
N PHE A 493 -3.68 10.68 -11.43
CA PHE A 493 -3.25 9.87 -12.56
C PHE A 493 -2.50 10.80 -13.50
N GLY A 494 -1.17 10.69 -13.48
CA GLY A 494 -0.26 11.52 -14.28
C GLY A 494 -0.70 11.62 -15.71
N GLU A 495 -0.72 10.53 -16.45
CA GLU A 495 -1.13 10.55 -17.84
C GLU A 495 -1.83 9.23 -18.14
N LEU A 496 -3.16 9.27 -18.24
CA LEU A 496 -4.01 8.12 -18.53
C LEU A 496 -4.44 8.17 -19.98
N ARG A 497 -3.94 7.25 -20.80
CA ARG A 497 -4.45 7.09 -22.16
C ARG A 497 -5.82 6.44 -22.11
N LEU A 498 -6.85 7.21 -22.45
CA LEU A 498 -8.20 6.75 -22.66
C LEU A 498 -8.45 6.60 -24.16
N ALA A 499 -8.52 5.36 -24.65
CA ALA A 499 -8.92 5.08 -26.02
C ALA A 499 -10.37 4.57 -26.07
N VAL A 500 -11.17 5.20 -26.92
CA VAL A 500 -12.50 4.72 -27.31
C VAL A 500 -12.31 3.85 -28.54
N ALA A 501 -12.64 2.57 -28.43
CA ALA A 501 -12.53 1.60 -29.51
C ALA A 501 -13.90 1.08 -29.90
N MET A 502 -14.10 0.82 -31.19
CA MET A 502 -15.35 0.30 -31.75
C MET A 502 -15.09 -0.97 -32.55
N ASP A 503 -15.98 -1.95 -32.43
CA ASP A 503 -15.92 -3.17 -33.24
C ASP A 503 -16.85 -3.07 -34.46
N PHE A 504 -16.25 -2.90 -35.64
CA PHE A 504 -16.95 -2.86 -36.92
C PHE A 504 -17.11 -4.25 -37.57
N GLY A 505 -16.90 -5.33 -36.81
CA GLY A 505 -16.99 -6.72 -37.27
C GLY A 505 -15.63 -7.37 -37.56
N THR A 506 -14.54 -6.62 -37.46
CA THR A 506 -13.15 -7.09 -37.62
C THR A 506 -12.35 -7.00 -36.31
N GLY A 507 -13.02 -6.71 -35.19
CA GLY A 507 -12.40 -6.43 -33.90
C GLY A 507 -12.30 -4.93 -33.59
N TYR A 508 -11.90 -4.63 -32.36
CA TYR A 508 -11.84 -3.28 -31.82
C TYR A 508 -10.78 -2.42 -32.49
N THR A 509 -11.21 -1.33 -33.12
CA THR A 509 -10.38 -0.28 -33.70
C THR A 509 -10.55 1.00 -32.88
N ASP A 510 -9.43 1.63 -32.49
CA ASP A 510 -9.46 2.91 -31.76
C ASP A 510 -10.01 4.01 -32.68
N VAL A 511 -11.10 4.65 -32.26
CA VAL A 511 -11.72 5.76 -33.00
C VAL A 511 -11.28 7.13 -32.46
N LEU A 512 -10.92 7.18 -31.18
CA LEU A 512 -10.43 8.36 -30.48
C LEU A 512 -9.50 7.91 -29.35
N ALA A 513 -8.33 8.52 -29.22
CA ALA A 513 -7.48 8.37 -28.04
C ALA A 513 -7.21 9.73 -27.41
N LEU A 514 -7.34 9.80 -26.09
CA LEU A 514 -7.13 10.97 -25.27
C LEU A 514 -6.02 10.67 -24.26
N ASP A 515 -5.11 11.62 -24.06
CA ASP A 515 -4.19 11.60 -22.93
C ASP A 515 -4.85 12.44 -21.83
N VAL A 516 -5.26 11.79 -20.74
CA VAL A 516 -6.06 12.39 -19.68
C VAL A 516 -5.22 12.52 -18.42
N HIS A 517 -5.10 13.73 -17.90
CA HIS A 517 -4.68 13.97 -16.53
C HIS A 517 -5.93 14.03 -15.66
N ALA A 518 -6.01 13.14 -14.67
CA ALA A 518 -7.15 13.08 -13.77
C ALA A 518 -6.69 13.21 -12.32
N ARG A 519 -7.34 14.10 -11.56
CA ARG A 519 -7.25 14.13 -10.10
C ARG A 519 -8.62 13.84 -9.52
N LEU A 520 -8.64 12.99 -8.51
CA LEU A 520 -9.85 12.54 -7.87
C LEU A 520 -9.66 12.43 -6.35
N ASP A 521 -10.64 12.99 -5.66
CA ASP A 521 -10.87 12.76 -4.24
C ASP A 521 -11.43 11.35 -4.04
N ALA A 522 -11.28 10.77 -2.86
CA ALA A 522 -11.96 9.53 -2.48
C ALA A 522 -12.12 9.44 -0.96
N THR A 523 -12.60 8.32 -0.44
CA THR A 523 -12.51 8.01 0.99
C THR A 523 -12.27 6.52 1.10
N ALA A 524 -11.48 6.11 2.09
CA ALA A 524 -11.42 4.71 2.47
C ALA A 524 -12.13 4.48 3.79
N ALA A 525 -12.86 3.37 3.86
CA ALA A 525 -13.45 2.85 5.07
C ALA A 525 -13.28 1.34 5.11
N VAL A 526 -13.16 0.76 6.30
CA VAL A 526 -13.19 -0.70 6.44
C VAL A 526 -14.62 -1.17 6.63
N ARG A 527 -15.07 -2.11 5.80
CA ARG A 527 -16.38 -2.78 5.92
C ARG A 527 -16.24 -4.26 5.65
N ASN A 528 -16.81 -5.09 6.52
CA ASN A 528 -16.76 -6.55 6.39
C ASN A 528 -15.32 -7.09 6.22
N GLN A 529 -14.36 -6.56 6.99
CA GLN A 529 -12.92 -6.88 6.89
C GLN A 529 -12.28 -6.59 5.52
N ALA A 530 -12.96 -5.81 4.67
CA ALA A 530 -12.42 -5.33 3.41
C ALA A 530 -12.30 -3.80 3.47
N LEU A 531 -11.24 -3.29 2.88
CA LEU A 531 -11.08 -1.89 2.58
C LEU A 531 -12.01 -1.53 1.42
N GLN A 532 -13.00 -0.70 1.71
CA GLN A 532 -13.89 -0.14 0.71
C GLN A 532 -13.41 1.26 0.36
N LEU A 533 -13.15 1.46 -0.94
CA LEU A 533 -12.83 2.77 -1.50
C LEU A 533 -14.09 3.37 -2.08
N GLN A 534 -14.30 4.66 -1.83
CA GLN A 534 -15.39 5.42 -2.41
C GLN A 534 -14.81 6.65 -3.09
N LEU A 535 -14.84 6.68 -4.41
CA LEU A 535 -14.40 7.83 -5.19
C LEU A 535 -15.30 9.04 -4.92
N GLY A 536 -14.69 10.21 -4.81
CA GLY A 536 -15.36 11.49 -4.65
C GLY A 536 -16.01 11.95 -5.95
N ASN A 537 -16.91 12.93 -5.84
CA ASN A 537 -17.63 13.49 -6.99
C ASN A 537 -16.82 14.58 -7.72
N GLN A 538 -15.70 15.03 -7.14
CA GLN A 538 -14.84 16.04 -7.74
C GLN A 538 -13.76 15.36 -8.57
N LEU A 539 -13.98 15.34 -9.88
CA LEU A 539 -13.03 14.84 -10.86
C LEU A 539 -12.47 16.03 -11.64
N GLN A 540 -11.21 16.39 -11.40
CA GLN A 540 -10.53 17.41 -12.18
C GLN A 540 -9.90 16.74 -13.39
N LEU A 541 -10.23 17.21 -14.59
CA LEU A 541 -9.82 16.60 -15.84
C LEU A 541 -9.15 17.63 -16.73
N HIS A 542 -7.92 17.34 -17.12
CA HIS A 542 -7.27 17.96 -18.25
C HIS A 542 -7.03 16.89 -19.31
N TYR A 543 -7.17 17.22 -20.58
CA TYR A 543 -7.00 16.23 -21.63
C TYR A 543 -6.34 16.82 -22.87
N ARG A 544 -5.66 15.95 -23.62
CA ARG A 544 -5.13 16.21 -24.94
C ARG A 544 -5.63 15.13 -25.90
N ILE A 545 -5.87 15.49 -27.16
CA ILE A 545 -6.17 14.52 -28.20
C ILE A 545 -4.87 13.82 -28.60
N GLY A 546 -4.73 12.54 -28.24
CA GLY A 546 -3.57 11.73 -28.62
C GLY A 546 -3.69 11.18 -30.04
N SER A 547 -4.86 10.65 -30.41
CA SER A 547 -5.17 10.27 -31.80
C SER A 547 -6.64 10.50 -32.15
N ASN A 548 -6.88 10.95 -33.38
CA ASN A 548 -8.22 11.20 -33.91
C ASN A 548 -8.28 10.78 -35.40
N PRO A 549 -8.20 9.47 -35.70
CA PRO A 549 -8.11 8.97 -37.07
C PRO A 549 -9.35 9.30 -37.93
N PHE A 550 -10.47 9.58 -37.28
CA PHE A 550 -11.75 9.90 -37.94
C PHE A 550 -12.02 11.40 -38.06
N GLY A 551 -11.11 12.27 -37.60
CA GLY A 551 -11.23 13.72 -37.76
C GLY A 551 -12.43 14.31 -37.02
N PHE A 552 -12.78 13.78 -35.84
CA PHE A 552 -13.83 14.36 -34.99
C PHE A 552 -13.53 15.81 -34.63
N ASN A 553 -14.56 16.64 -34.60
CA ASN A 553 -14.43 18.06 -34.32
C ASN A 553 -14.09 18.29 -32.82
N PRO A 554 -13.08 19.11 -32.46
CA PRO A 554 -12.71 19.33 -31.06
C PRO A 554 -13.85 19.76 -30.10
N PRO A 555 -14.83 20.61 -30.49
CA PRO A 555 -15.98 20.94 -29.64
C PRO A 555 -16.87 19.74 -29.33
N ASP A 556 -16.99 18.79 -30.26
CA ASP A 556 -17.76 17.56 -30.06
C ASP A 556 -17.03 16.62 -29.10
N ILE A 557 -15.69 16.53 -29.22
CA ILE A 557 -14.84 15.79 -28.28
C ILE A 557 -14.97 16.39 -26.87
N SER A 558 -14.92 17.72 -26.75
CA SER A 558 -15.12 18.44 -25.48
C SER A 558 -16.48 18.12 -24.86
N ARG A 559 -17.55 18.12 -25.67
CA ARG A 559 -18.89 17.77 -25.21
C ARG A 559 -18.98 16.32 -24.74
N PHE A 560 -18.39 15.39 -25.50
CA PHE A 560 -18.32 13.99 -25.13
C PHE A 560 -17.61 13.80 -23.79
N ILE A 561 -16.43 14.39 -23.61
CA ILE A 561 -15.62 14.31 -22.39
C ILE A 561 -16.40 14.84 -21.19
N ASN A 562 -16.97 16.04 -21.30
CA ASN A 562 -17.70 16.67 -20.21
C ASN A 562 -18.99 15.92 -19.82
N THR A 563 -19.55 15.12 -20.73
CA THR A 563 -20.80 14.37 -20.49
C THR A 563 -20.51 12.94 -20.04
N ALA A 564 -19.56 12.27 -20.66
CA ALA A 564 -19.31 10.84 -20.50
C ALA A 564 -18.32 10.53 -19.36
N LEU A 565 -17.27 11.34 -19.16
CA LEU A 565 -16.26 11.03 -18.14
C LEU A 565 -16.78 11.06 -16.70
N PRO A 566 -17.68 11.96 -16.28
CA PRO A 566 -18.26 11.87 -14.94
C PRO A 566 -18.99 10.54 -14.70
N GLN A 567 -19.64 9.98 -15.74
CA GLN A 567 -20.28 8.68 -15.66
C GLN A 567 -19.26 7.54 -15.56
N LEU A 568 -18.10 7.68 -16.21
CA LEU A 568 -16.98 6.75 -16.06
C LEU A 568 -16.46 6.76 -14.61
N GLY A 569 -16.40 7.91 -13.94
CA GLY A 569 -16.06 7.98 -12.52
C GLY A 569 -16.99 7.14 -11.64
N ASN A 570 -18.30 7.24 -11.85
CA ASN A 570 -19.29 6.41 -11.16
C ASN A 570 -19.12 4.91 -11.48
N LEU A 571 -18.81 4.58 -12.73
CA LEU A 571 -18.55 3.21 -13.15
C LEU A 571 -17.29 2.66 -12.46
N LEU A 572 -16.20 3.42 -12.46
CA LEU A 572 -14.96 3.04 -11.79
C LEU A 572 -15.19 2.79 -10.30
N ASN A 573 -15.99 3.64 -9.64
CA ASN A 573 -16.37 3.44 -8.25
C ASN A 573 -17.14 2.11 -8.01
N ALA A 574 -17.93 1.65 -8.97
CA ALA A 574 -18.62 0.36 -8.90
C ALA A 574 -17.73 -0.84 -9.27
N VAL A 575 -16.67 -0.59 -10.04
CA VAL A 575 -15.73 -1.61 -10.54
C VAL A 575 -14.64 -1.92 -9.52
N ILE A 576 -14.25 -0.96 -8.67
CA ILE A 576 -13.26 -1.17 -7.61
C ILE A 576 -13.86 -2.16 -6.60
N PRO A 577 -13.40 -3.43 -6.56
CA PRO A 577 -13.92 -4.38 -5.60
C PRO A 577 -13.46 -3.97 -4.19
N PRO A 578 -14.23 -4.30 -3.13
CA PRO A 578 -13.72 -4.22 -1.77
C PRO A 578 -12.41 -5.00 -1.70
N LEU A 579 -11.36 -4.35 -1.22
CA LEU A 579 -10.03 -4.93 -1.19
C LEU A 579 -9.88 -5.65 0.15
N PRO A 580 -9.73 -6.97 0.18
CA PRO A 580 -9.65 -7.71 1.42
C PRO A 580 -8.41 -7.27 2.19
N ILE A 581 -8.57 -6.88 3.45
CA ILE A 581 -7.43 -6.63 4.35
C ILE A 581 -6.64 -7.93 4.43
N PRO A 582 -5.29 -7.95 4.22
CA PRO A 582 -4.58 -9.21 4.31
C PRO A 582 -4.91 -9.69 5.71
N ALA A 583 -5.48 -10.88 5.83
CA ALA A 583 -5.82 -11.40 7.14
C ALA A 583 -4.53 -11.29 7.94
N LEU A 584 -4.51 -10.40 8.95
CA LEU A 584 -3.37 -10.33 9.86
C LEU A 584 -3.18 -11.79 10.26
N PRO A 585 -2.04 -12.42 9.91
CA PRO A 585 -1.88 -13.87 9.99
C PRO A 585 -2.39 -14.25 11.35
N ALA A 586 -3.52 -14.99 11.42
CA ALA A 586 -4.33 -15.01 12.63
C ALA A 586 -3.41 -15.34 13.79
N VAL A 587 -3.03 -14.32 14.58
CA VAL A 587 -1.87 -14.44 15.46
C VAL A 587 -2.37 -15.32 16.57
N TYR A 588 -2.08 -16.61 16.44
CA TYR A 588 -2.74 -17.67 17.21
C TYR A 588 -4.28 -17.71 17.09
N GLY A 589 -4.82 -17.47 15.89
CA GLY A 589 -6.25 -17.57 15.62
C GLY A 589 -7.10 -16.33 15.95
N VAL A 590 -6.46 -15.25 16.39
CA VAL A 590 -7.11 -13.97 16.72
C VAL A 590 -7.38 -13.18 15.43
N GLN A 591 -8.60 -12.68 15.28
CA GLN A 591 -9.04 -11.93 14.11
C GLN A 591 -9.37 -10.48 14.52
N PRO A 592 -8.77 -9.47 13.88
CA PRO A 592 -9.07 -8.08 14.21
C PRO A 592 -10.54 -7.73 13.95
N HIS A 593 -11.11 -6.92 14.83
CA HIS A 593 -12.46 -6.37 14.72
C HIS A 593 -12.46 -4.86 14.99
N ASN A 594 -13.61 -4.20 14.77
CA ASN A 594 -13.76 -2.75 14.91
C ASN A 594 -12.70 -1.94 14.13
N LEU A 595 -12.36 -2.42 12.93
CA LEU A 595 -11.37 -1.79 12.07
C LEU A 595 -11.78 -0.35 11.72
N ASP A 596 -10.90 0.60 12.01
CA ASP A 596 -11.04 2.00 11.65
C ASP A 596 -9.79 2.49 10.90
N LEU A 597 -9.99 3.43 9.99
CA LEU A 597 -8.94 3.91 9.10
C LEU A 597 -8.91 5.44 9.07
N ARG A 598 -7.75 6.01 9.36
CA ARG A 598 -7.54 7.47 9.46
C ARG A 598 -6.25 7.90 8.81
N THR A 599 -6.11 9.19 8.53
CA THR A 599 -4.80 9.79 8.26
C THR A 599 -4.18 10.31 9.55
N ASP A 600 -2.85 10.20 9.65
CA ASP A 600 -2.07 10.49 10.85
C ASP A 600 -0.68 11.04 10.45
N GLY A 601 0.13 11.43 11.44
CA GLY A 601 1.41 12.10 11.25
C GLY A 601 1.27 13.63 11.22
N ALA A 602 2.36 14.34 11.51
CA ALA A 602 2.35 15.80 11.61
C ALA A 602 1.97 16.48 10.27
N ALA A 603 2.30 15.83 9.15
CA ALA A 603 1.95 16.27 7.80
C ALA A 603 0.72 15.56 7.23
N GLY A 604 0.09 14.64 7.98
CA GLY A 604 -0.93 13.74 7.47
C GLY A 604 -0.38 12.64 6.56
N ASP A 605 0.93 12.34 6.63
CA ASP A 605 1.69 11.49 5.70
C ASP A 605 1.67 9.99 6.04
N TYR A 606 0.79 9.56 6.95
CA TYR A 606 0.56 8.15 7.25
C TYR A 606 -0.92 7.79 7.18
N LEU A 607 -1.19 6.60 6.64
CA LEU A 607 -2.46 5.91 6.79
C LEU A 607 -2.41 5.04 8.05
N ASN A 608 -3.29 5.30 9.01
CA ASN A 608 -3.41 4.59 10.28
C ASN A 608 -4.63 3.67 10.27
N LEU A 609 -4.41 2.36 10.21
CA LEU A 609 -5.40 1.31 10.43
C LEU A 609 -5.33 0.87 11.90
N ARG A 610 -6.44 0.96 12.61
CA ARG A 610 -6.55 0.54 14.02
C ARG A 610 -7.64 -0.48 14.21
N ALA A 611 -7.45 -1.41 15.15
CA ALA A 611 -8.38 -2.50 15.40
C ALA A 611 -8.29 -3.00 16.85
N ASP A 612 -9.37 -3.65 17.28
CA ASP A 612 -9.43 -4.45 18.50
C ASP A 612 -9.10 -5.91 18.16
N LEU A 613 -8.48 -6.65 19.09
CA LEU A 613 -8.00 -8.03 18.88
C LEU A 613 -8.95 -9.09 19.43
#